data_AF-A0AAQ4E0Q3-F1
#
_entry.id   AF-A0AAQ4E0Q3-F1
#
_cell.length_a   1.000
_cell.length_b   1.000
_cell.length_c   1.000
_cell.angle_alpha   90.00
_cell.angle_beta   90.00
_cell.angle_gamma   90.00
#
_symmetry.space_group_name_H-M   'P 1'
#
loop_
_entity.id
_entity.type
_entity.pdbx_description
1 polymer ?
#
loop_
_entity_poly.entity_id
_entity_poly.type
_entity_poly.pdbx_seq_one_letter_code
_entity_poly.pdbx_strand_id
1 'polypeptide(L)' 'MVQTAQGKGRLLLRVLLKRHLLKTAVSCLLQSPSIVAAMYSPSDSILGNEILAEILLSLLHEVDKVSFNISLR' A
#
# COMPACT_ATOMS: atom_id res chain seq x y z
N MET A 1 -21.07 2.42 -4.24
CA MET A 1 -20.03 3.20 -3.52
C MET A 1 -18.61 3.11 -4.11
N VAL A 2 -18.35 2.30 -5.16
CA VAL A 2 -17.02 2.22 -5.81
C VAL A 2 -16.69 3.44 -6.68
N GLN A 3 -17.66 4.30 -7.00
CA GLN A 3 -17.45 5.40 -7.94
C GLN A 3 -16.57 6.55 -7.41
N THR A 4 -16.41 6.68 -6.09
CA THR A 4 -15.52 7.69 -5.49
C THR A 4 -14.07 7.23 -5.47
N ALA A 5 -13.11 8.16 -5.47
CA ALA A 5 -11.68 7.83 -5.37
C ALA A 5 -11.39 6.93 -4.15
N GLN A 6 -11.98 7.25 -3.00
CA GLN A 6 -11.87 6.45 -1.78
C GLN A 6 -12.51 5.05 -1.96
N GLY A 7 -13.63 4.95 -2.66
CA GLY A 7 -14.28 3.68 -2.99
C GLY A 7 -13.40 2.78 -3.87
N LYS A 8 -12.76 3.37 -4.88
CA LYS A 8 -11.77 2.68 -5.73
C LYS A 8 -10.54 2.25 -4.92
N GLY A 9 -10.02 3.12 -4.05
CA GLY A 9 -8.90 2.81 -3.16
C GLY A 9 -9.19 1.62 -2.23
N ARG A 10 -10.37 1.61 -1.58
CA ARG A 10 -10.81 0.46 -0.77
C ARG A 10 -10.96 -0.82 -1.59
N LEU A 11 -11.47 -0.75 -2.83
CA LEU A 11 -11.52 -1.90 -3.71
C LEU A 11 -10.12 -2.41 -4.06
N LEU A 12 -9.21 -1.51 -4.43
CA LEU A 12 -7.80 -1.86 -4.72
C LEU A 12 -7.16 -2.57 -3.52
N LEU A 13 -7.29 -2.04 -2.31
CA LEU A 13 -6.75 -2.67 -1.10
C LEU A 13 -7.30 -4.09 -0.88
N ARG A 14 -8.61 -4.30 -1.04
CA ARG A 14 -9.21 -5.65 -0.93
C ARG A 14 -8.66 -6.61 -1.98
N VAL A 15 -8.45 -6.14 -3.21
CA VAL A 15 -7.85 -6.95 -4.29
C VAL A 15 -6.41 -7.32 -3.96
N LEU A 16 -5.61 -6.36 -3.51
CA LEU A 16 -4.20 -6.58 -3.17
C LEU A 16 -4.04 -7.54 -1.99
N LEU A 17 -4.84 -7.38 -0.93
CA LEU A 17 -4.87 -8.31 0.21
C LEU A 17 -5.26 -9.73 -0.20
N LYS A 18 -6.32 -9.86 -1.01
CA LYS A 18 -6.78 -11.16 -1.50
C LYS A 18 -5.77 -11.86 -2.42
N ARG A 19 -4.89 -11.10 -3.07
CA ARG A 19 -3.88 -11.60 -4.01
C ARG A 19 -2.48 -11.70 -3.41
N HIS A 20 -2.28 -11.30 -2.15
CA HIS A 20 -0.96 -11.25 -1.52
C HIS A 20 0.03 -10.36 -2.26
N LEU A 21 -0.45 -9.19 -2.72
CA LEU A 21 0.32 -8.22 -3.51
C LEU A 21 0.43 -6.86 -2.81
N LEU A 22 0.08 -6.77 -1.53
CA LEU A 22 0.01 -5.47 -0.86
C LEU A 22 1.42 -4.90 -0.65
N LYS A 23 2.39 -5.72 -0.22
CA LYS A 23 3.79 -5.30 -0.15
C LYS A 23 4.29 -4.88 -1.53
N THR A 24 4.04 -5.69 -2.56
CA THR A 24 4.50 -5.42 -3.94
C THR A 24 4.00 -4.09 -4.46
N ALA A 25 2.73 -3.76 -4.23
CA ALA A 25 2.15 -2.48 -4.64
C ALA A 25 2.83 -1.28 -3.95
N VAL A 26 3.08 -1.38 -2.64
CA VAL A 26 3.79 -0.33 -1.89
C VAL A 26 5.26 -0.24 -2.31
N SER A 27 5.94 -1.36 -2.53
CA SER A 27 7.31 -1.36 -3.07
C SER A 27 7.39 -0.70 -4.45
N CYS A 28 6.43 -0.95 -5.34
CA CYS A 28 6.38 -0.33 -6.66
C CYS A 28 6.20 1.20 -6.55
N LEU A 29 5.36 1.67 -5.62
CA LEU A 29 5.23 3.10 -5.34
C LEU A 29 6.56 3.71 -4.86
N LEU A 30 7.25 3.03 -3.94
CA LEU A 30 8.54 3.48 -3.38
C LEU A 30 9.68 3.45 -4.41
N GLN A 31 9.59 2.63 -5.46
CA GLN A 31 10.53 2.65 -6.59
C GLN A 31 10.38 3.90 -7.48
N SER A 32 9.41 4.78 -7.20
CA SER A 32 9.24 6.06 -7.89
C SER A 32 9.46 7.24 -6.94
N PRO A 33 10.73 7.59 -6.61
CA PRO A 33 11.04 8.65 -5.64
C PRO A 33 10.39 10.00 -5.96
N SER A 34 10.25 10.34 -7.24
CA SER A 34 9.60 11.59 -7.67
C SER A 34 8.12 11.65 -7.30
N ILE A 35 7.40 10.52 -7.41
CA ILE A 35 5.99 10.43 -7.02
C ILE A 35 5.87 10.50 -5.50
N VAL A 36 6.74 9.78 -4.78
CA VAL A 36 6.74 9.79 -3.32
C VAL A 36 6.99 11.20 -2.79
N ALA A 37 8.02 11.88 -3.28
CA ALA A 37 8.37 13.24 -2.86
C ALA A 37 7.30 14.28 -3.23
N ALA A 38 6.55 14.07 -4.32
CA ALA A 38 5.46 14.96 -4.71
C ALA A 38 4.19 14.79 -3.84
N MET A 39 4.01 13.62 -3.23
CA MET A 39 2.76 13.25 -2.57
C MET A 39 2.87 13.12 -1.04
N TYR A 40 4.08 12.88 -0.53
CA TYR A 40 4.34 12.57 0.88
C TYR A 40 5.53 13.38 1.39
N SER A 41 5.37 14.01 2.56
CA SER A 41 6.46 14.76 3.18
C SER A 41 7.44 13.82 3.90
N PRO A 42 8.76 14.09 3.83
CA PRO A 42 9.78 13.23 4.41
C PRO A 42 9.84 13.26 5.94
N SER A 43 9.25 14.28 6.59
CA SER A 43 9.30 14.47 8.05
C SER A 43 8.10 13.91 8.81
N ASP A 44 6.96 13.71 8.16
CA ASP A 44 5.68 13.37 8.81
C ASP A 44 4.94 12.20 8.14
N SER A 45 5.45 11.65 7.03
CA SER A 45 4.86 10.51 6.34
C SER A 45 5.68 9.24 6.47
N ILE A 46 5.00 8.11 6.73
CA ILE A 46 5.61 6.77 6.66
C ILE A 46 6.22 6.50 5.29
N LEU A 47 5.56 6.91 4.20
CA LEU A 47 6.04 6.64 2.84
C LEU A 47 7.13 7.61 2.40
N GLY A 48 7.17 8.82 2.98
CA GLY A 48 8.20 9.82 2.69
C GLY A 48 9.51 9.60 3.48
N ASN A 49 9.46 8.82 4.56
CA ASN A 49 10.61 8.52 5.39
C ASN A 49 11.15 7.11 5.08
N GLU A 50 12.39 7.01 4.63
CA GLU A 50 13.02 5.75 4.20
C GLU A 50 12.97 4.66 5.28
N ILE A 51 13.31 4.99 6.53
CA ILE A 51 13.33 4.05 7.65
C ILE A 51 11.91 3.53 7.93
N LEU A 52 10.93 4.43 7.99
CA LEU A 52 9.53 4.05 8.25
C LEU A 52 8.94 3.24 7.10
N ALA A 53 9.32 3.54 5.85
CA ALA A 53 8.92 2.81 4.68
C ALA A 53 9.43 1.37 4.70
N GLU A 54 10.69 1.15 5.10
CA GLU A 54 11.25 -0.20 5.30
C GLU A 54 10.54 -0.99 6.41
N ILE A 55 10.23 -0.33 7.53
CA ILE A 55 9.45 -0.93 8.62
C ILE A 55 8.07 -1.34 8.11
N LEU A 56 7.39 -0.46 7.35
CA LEU A 56 6.10 -0.76 6.74
C LEU A 56 6.20 -1.96 5.79
N LEU A 57 7.20 -2.00 4.91
CA LEU A 57 7.38 -3.12 3.97
C LEU A 57 7.62 -4.46 4.69
N SER A 58 8.29 -4.43 5.83
CA SER A 58 8.50 -5.61 6.68
C SER A 58 7.19 -6.09 7.30
N LEU A 59 6.35 -5.18 7.79
CA LEU A 59 5.01 -5.52 8.29
C LEU A 59 4.10 -6.05 7.17
N LEU A 60 4.13 -5.42 6.00
CA LEU A 60 3.34 -5.87 4.84
C LEU A 60 3.79 -7.24 4.32
N HIS A 61 5.06 -7.59 4.49
CA HIS A 61 5.55 -8.94 4.19
C HIS A 61 4.86 -10.00 5.06
N GLU A 62 4.65 -9.73 6.35
CA GLU A 62 3.91 -10.63 7.23
C GLU A 62 2.42 -10.67 6.87
N VAL A 63 1.84 -9.53 6.49
CA VAL A 63 0.44 -9.47 6.01
C VAL A 63 0.24 -10.33 4.76
N ASP A 64 1.18 -10.32 3.81
CA ASP A 64 1.09 -11.12 2.60
C ASP A 64 1.14 -12.64 2.88
N LYS A 65 1.54 -13.09 4.08
CA LYS A 65 1.45 -14.51 4.48
C LYS A 65 0.04 -14.93 4.92
N VAL A 66 -0.85 -13.97 5.18
CA VAL A 66 -2.21 -14.23 5.66
C VAL A 66 -3.16 -14.43 4.48
N SER A 67 -3.96 -15.50 4.51
CA SER A 67 -4.99 -15.77 3.50
C SER A 67 -6.28 -15.01 3.80
N PHE A 68 -6.54 -13.95 3.03
CA PHE A 68 -7.72 -13.11 3.20
C PHE A 68 -8.89 -13.56 2.31
N ASN A 69 -9.97 -14.06 2.92
CA ASN A 69 -11.23 -14.32 2.21
C ASN A 69 -12.13 -13.08 2.19
N ILE A 70 -11.82 -12.12 1.32
CA ILE A 70 -12.55 -10.86 1.20
C ILE A 70 -13.49 -10.87 -0.02
N SER A 71 -14.72 -10.35 0.15
CA SER A 71 -15.64 -10.09 -0.96
C SER A 71 -15.20 -8.86 -1.76
N LEU A 72 -15.18 -8.99 -3.09
CA LEU A 72 -14.84 -7.89 -4.02
C LEU A 72 -16.07 -7.21 -4.63
N ARG A 73 -17.27 -7.74 -4.35
CA ARG A 73 -18.53 -7.12 -4.76
C ARG A 73 -18.84 -5.88 -3.93
#